data_AF-A0A9D8A418-F1
#
_entry.id   AF-A0A9D8A418-F1
#
_cell.length_a   1.000
_cell.length_b   1.000
_cell.length_c   1.000
_cell.angle_alpha   90.00
_cell.angle_beta   90.00
_cell.angle_gamma   90.00
#
_symmetry.space_group_name_H-M   'P 1'
#
loop_
_entity.id
_entity.type
_entity.pdbx_description
1 polymer ?
#
loop_
_entity_poly.entity_id
_entity_poly.type
_entity_poly.pdbx_seq_one_letter_code
_entity_poly.pdbx_strand_id
1 'polypeptide(L)'
;MGSFLKKKILSTTGLLLLSVISFNNLYARDMDITVKAPQYPDEPNKIPVSLTLSRPMISGEKLILKNCDGEKAFEATTSGNQTLNFLSVKIKCKRAGEIKVYLIDKSGRTLSQKRQMINAASQDNLHSATSFNKRDIKVRKKISNGAAKVLFKGIKNSPDRYMDSVSLVTSKGTLDLKTTYWISDYPFFVFKQIPDNSKVVYTLTE
;
A
#
# COMPACT_ATOMS: atom_id res chain seq x y z
N MET A 1 -33.39 -53.78 58.25
CA MET A 1 -33.18 -54.44 56.94
C MET A 1 -33.27 -53.38 55.86
N GLY A 2 -32.13 -52.95 55.31
CA GLY A 2 -32.07 -52.00 54.19
C GLY A 2 -31.09 -52.54 53.16
N SER A 3 -31.56 -52.75 51.93
CA SER A 3 -30.77 -53.33 50.84
C SER A 3 -30.67 -52.37 49.66
N PHE A 4 -29.42 -51.94 49.42
CA PHE A 4 -28.73 -51.57 48.19
C PHE A 4 -29.46 -51.60 46.83
N LEU A 5 -29.20 -50.56 46.02
CA LEU A 5 -28.63 -50.73 44.68
C LEU A 5 -27.72 -49.56 44.25
N LYS A 6 -26.50 -49.94 43.83
CA LYS A 6 -25.38 -49.13 43.34
C LYS A 6 -25.55 -48.70 41.87
N LYS A 7 -25.05 -47.51 41.52
CA LYS A 7 -24.37 -47.16 40.23
C LYS A 7 -23.57 -45.87 40.49
N LYS A 8 -22.25 -45.87 40.73
CA LYS A 8 -21.06 -46.11 39.86
C LYS A 8 -20.82 -45.03 38.78
N ILE A 9 -20.05 -44.00 39.19
CA ILE A 9 -18.85 -43.35 38.59
C ILE A 9 -18.78 -43.13 37.06
N LEU A 10 -18.53 -41.89 36.64
CA LEU A 10 -17.46 -41.42 35.71
C LEU A 10 -17.50 -39.86 35.73
N SER A 11 -16.59 -39.12 36.38
CA SER A 11 -15.22 -38.75 35.95
C SER A 11 -15.09 -38.35 34.48
N THR A 12 -15.22 -37.05 34.20
CA THR A 12 -14.40 -36.37 33.18
C THR A 12 -14.22 -34.91 33.59
N THR A 13 -13.01 -34.62 34.05
CA THR A 13 -12.38 -33.31 34.09
C THR A 13 -12.44 -32.67 32.70
N GLY A 14 -13.43 -31.81 32.48
CA GLY A 14 -13.47 -30.87 31.37
C GLY A 14 -13.11 -29.49 31.88
N LEU A 15 -11.83 -29.26 32.18
CA LEU A 15 -11.30 -27.95 32.50
C LEU A 15 -11.36 -27.09 31.22
N LEU A 16 -12.50 -26.45 30.96
CA LEU A 16 -12.62 -25.40 29.96
C LEU A 16 -11.88 -24.17 30.51
N LEU A 17 -10.58 -24.13 30.25
CA LEU A 17 -9.80 -22.89 30.25
C LEU A 17 -10.44 -21.95 29.23
N LEU A 18 -11.39 -21.13 29.68
CA LEU A 18 -11.72 -19.87 29.04
C LEU A 18 -10.46 -19.00 29.13
N SER A 19 -9.57 -19.15 28.16
CA SER A 19 -8.56 -18.13 27.91
C SER A 19 -9.31 -16.86 27.55
N VAL A 20 -9.39 -15.95 28.52
CA VAL A 20 -9.72 -14.55 28.28
C VAL A 20 -8.64 -14.04 27.32
N ILE A 21 -8.93 -14.06 26.03
CA ILE A 21 -8.13 -13.33 25.05
C ILE A 21 -8.38 -11.87 25.39
N SER A 22 -7.48 -11.33 26.21
CA SER A 22 -7.42 -9.91 26.50
C SER A 22 -7.09 -9.22 25.19
N PHE A 23 -8.10 -8.65 24.54
CA PHE A 23 -7.89 -7.66 23.49
C PHE A 23 -7.25 -6.46 24.17
N ASN A 24 -5.92 -6.43 24.20
CA ASN A 24 -5.14 -5.24 24.45
C ASN A 24 -5.38 -4.26 23.27
N ASN A 25 -6.57 -3.66 23.21
CA ASN A 25 -6.86 -2.43 22.47
C ASN A 25 -6.21 -1.27 23.24
N LEU A 26 -4.88 -1.30 23.32
CA LEU A 26 -4.07 -0.21 23.83
C LEU A 26 -4.01 0.86 22.74
N TYR A 27 -4.98 1.77 22.80
CA TYR A 27 -5.00 3.09 22.18
C TYR A 27 -4.47 3.15 20.74
N ALA A 28 -5.32 2.80 19.79
CA ALA A 28 -5.24 3.47 18.50
C ALA A 28 -5.58 4.95 18.77
N ARG A 29 -4.56 5.82 18.88
CA ARG A 29 -4.77 7.23 18.49
C ARG A 29 -5.44 7.16 17.11
N ASP A 30 -6.48 7.94 16.84
CA ASP A 30 -7.22 7.96 15.57
C ASP A 30 -6.30 8.28 14.38
N MET A 31 -5.51 7.30 13.98
CA MET A 31 -4.62 7.32 12.84
C MET A 31 -5.49 6.84 11.69
N ASP A 32 -6.05 7.80 10.98
CA ASP A 32 -6.95 7.52 9.88
C ASP A 32 -6.22 7.71 8.56
N ILE A 33 -6.34 6.71 7.71
CA ILE A 33 -5.94 6.80 6.31
C ILE A 33 -7.22 7.07 5.54
N THR A 34 -7.23 8.06 4.67
CA THR A 34 -8.29 8.18 3.66
C THR A 34 -7.77 7.58 2.36
N VAL A 35 -8.48 6.58 1.85
CA VAL A 35 -8.21 5.99 0.54
C VAL A 35 -9.30 6.42 -0.42
N LYS A 36 -8.92 6.98 -1.57
CA LYS A 36 -9.84 7.29 -2.67
C LYS A 36 -9.40 6.55 -3.92
N ALA A 37 -10.29 5.75 -4.47
CA ALA A 37 -10.15 5.08 -5.76
C ALA A 37 -11.55 4.90 -6.38
N PRO A 38 -11.67 4.87 -7.72
CA PRO A 38 -12.96 4.62 -8.37
C PRO A 38 -13.43 3.20 -8.05
N GLN A 39 -14.70 3.08 -7.62
CA GLN A 39 -15.29 1.76 -7.38
C GLN A 39 -15.43 0.95 -8.69
N TYR A 40 -15.66 1.63 -9.81
CA TYR A 40 -15.78 1.04 -11.15
C TYR A 40 -14.76 1.73 -12.06
N PRO A 41 -13.50 1.26 -12.11
CA PRO A 41 -12.49 1.84 -12.98
C PRO A 41 -12.70 1.44 -14.43
N ASP A 42 -12.65 2.41 -15.35
CA ASP A 42 -12.74 2.14 -16.80
C ASP A 42 -11.56 1.29 -17.31
N GLU A 43 -10.39 1.44 -16.69
CA GLU A 43 -9.16 0.72 -17.03
C GLU A 43 -8.58 -0.02 -15.81
N PRO A 44 -8.69 -1.36 -15.72
CA PRO A 44 -8.20 -2.13 -14.57
C PRO A 44 -6.67 -2.08 -14.41
N ASN A 45 -5.93 -1.71 -15.46
CA ASN A 45 -4.48 -1.56 -15.46
C ASN A 45 -3.98 -0.17 -15.04
N LYS A 46 -4.89 0.81 -14.82
CA LYS A 46 -4.53 2.21 -14.54
C LYS A 46 -5.40 2.83 -13.44
N ILE A 47 -5.73 2.06 -12.40
CA ILE A 47 -6.64 2.50 -11.34
C ILE A 47 -5.96 3.62 -10.52
N PRO A 48 -6.50 4.85 -10.52
CA PRO A 48 -5.94 5.93 -9.73
C PRO A 48 -6.32 5.75 -8.26
N VAL A 49 -5.30 5.76 -7.40
CA VAL A 49 -5.46 5.68 -5.94
C VAL A 49 -4.84 6.93 -5.32
N SER A 50 -5.56 7.56 -4.41
CA SER A 50 -5.04 8.65 -3.59
C SER A 50 -5.15 8.28 -2.12
N LEU A 51 -4.07 8.51 -1.40
CA LEU A 51 -3.92 8.24 0.03
C LEU A 51 -3.67 9.58 0.73
N THR A 52 -4.48 9.88 1.74
CA THR A 52 -4.26 11.01 2.64
C THR A 52 -4.14 10.45 4.05
N LEU A 53 -3.14 10.91 4.80
CA LEU A 53 -2.93 10.51 6.19
C LEU A 53 -3.41 11.65 7.12
N SER A 54 -4.19 11.32 8.15
CA SER A 54 -4.65 12.30 9.16
C SER A 54 -3.49 12.95 9.92
N ARG A 55 -2.35 12.25 9.99
CA ARG A 55 -1.07 12.77 10.42
C ARG A 55 0.03 12.44 9.41
N PRO A 56 1.12 13.23 9.37
CA PRO A 56 2.30 12.86 8.62
C PRO A 56 2.84 11.47 9.04
N MET A 57 3.14 10.62 8.07
CA MET A 57 4.05 9.48 8.26
C MET A 57 5.46 10.02 8.46
N ILE A 58 6.16 9.48 9.46
CA ILE A 58 7.48 9.94 9.90
C ILE A 58 8.54 8.83 9.73
N SER A 59 9.81 9.21 9.89
CA SER A 59 10.94 8.29 9.75
C SER A 59 10.79 7.05 10.64
N GLY A 60 11.07 5.89 10.06
CA GLY A 60 10.92 4.57 10.70
C GLY A 60 9.54 3.93 10.52
N GLU A 61 8.54 4.67 10.06
CA GLU A 61 7.23 4.11 9.70
C GLU A 61 7.19 3.63 8.25
N LYS A 62 6.20 2.79 7.95
CA LYS A 62 5.97 2.23 6.61
C LYS A 62 4.53 2.40 6.18
N LEU A 63 4.32 2.86 4.95
CA LEU A 63 3.02 2.84 4.29
C LEU A 63 3.02 1.79 3.18
N ILE A 64 2.19 0.77 3.33
CA ILE A 64 2.10 -0.34 2.37
C ILE A 64 0.76 -0.28 1.67
N LEU A 65 0.77 -0.33 0.34
CA LEU A 65 -0.44 -0.56 -0.46
C LEU A 65 -0.39 -1.94 -1.09
N LYS A 66 -1.46 -2.71 -0.88
CA LYS A 66 -1.78 -3.94 -1.62
C LYS A 66 -2.93 -3.68 -2.58
N ASN A 67 -2.83 -4.22 -3.78
CA ASN A 67 -3.86 -4.11 -4.81
C ASN A 67 -5.03 -5.09 -4.55
N CYS A 68 -6.01 -5.08 -5.45
CA CYS A 68 -7.20 -5.94 -5.40
C CYS A 68 -6.86 -7.45 -5.44
N ASP A 69 -5.70 -7.80 -5.99
CA ASP A 69 -5.22 -9.18 -6.06
C ASP A 69 -4.61 -9.67 -4.74
N GLY A 70 -4.38 -8.77 -3.77
CA GLY A 70 -3.70 -9.05 -2.50
C GLY A 70 -2.18 -8.83 -2.56
N GLU A 71 -1.68 -8.41 -3.71
CA GLU A 71 -0.26 -8.24 -4.00
C GLU A 71 0.23 -6.85 -3.60
N LYS A 72 1.46 -6.76 -3.09
CA LYS A 72 2.05 -5.47 -2.70
C LYS A 72 2.32 -4.66 -3.97
N ALA A 73 1.74 -3.47 -4.07
CA ALA A 73 2.03 -2.53 -5.17
C ALA A 73 3.21 -1.62 -4.82
N PHE A 74 3.27 -1.14 -3.58
CA PHE A 74 4.44 -0.42 -3.08
C PHE A 74 4.55 -0.49 -1.54
N GLU A 75 5.74 -0.14 -1.07
CA GLU A 75 6.06 0.20 0.31
C GLU A 75 6.76 1.56 0.31
N ALA A 76 6.22 2.52 1.05
CA ALA A 76 6.80 3.84 1.20
C ALA A 76 7.42 4.01 2.59
N THR A 77 8.61 4.59 2.63
CA THR A 77 9.36 4.90 3.86
C THR A 77 9.90 6.32 3.79
N THR A 78 10.13 6.95 4.93
CA THR A 78 10.85 8.23 4.99
C THR A 78 12.10 8.12 5.86
N SER A 79 13.05 9.03 5.61
CA SER A 79 14.26 9.21 6.42
C SER A 79 14.46 10.67 6.80
N GLY A 80 15.27 10.91 7.84
CA GLY A 80 15.52 12.24 8.37
C GLY A 80 14.23 12.91 8.87
N ASN A 81 14.09 14.21 8.59
CA ASN A 81 12.91 15.02 8.90
C ASN A 81 11.88 15.04 7.76
N GLN A 82 12.03 14.18 6.75
CA GLN A 82 11.04 14.07 5.67
C GLN A 82 9.80 13.35 6.17
N THR A 83 8.63 13.87 5.78
CA THR A 83 7.34 13.27 6.09
C THR A 83 6.54 12.99 4.83
N LEU A 84 5.52 12.15 4.96
CA LEU A 84 4.54 11.89 3.90
C LEU A 84 3.14 12.09 4.46
N ASN A 85 2.34 12.95 3.83
CA ASN A 85 0.94 13.16 4.23
C ASN A 85 -0.03 12.75 3.11
N PHE A 86 0.45 12.76 1.88
CA PHE A 86 -0.35 12.48 0.70
C PHE A 86 0.48 11.77 -0.36
N LEU A 87 -0.08 10.71 -0.92
CA LEU A 87 0.45 9.99 -2.05
C LEU A 87 -0.68 9.66 -3.02
N SER A 88 -0.53 10.03 -4.30
CA SER A 88 -1.35 9.46 -5.36
C SER A 88 -0.51 8.63 -6.30
N VAL A 89 -1.04 7.47 -6.69
CA VAL A 89 -0.39 6.49 -7.57
C VAL A 89 -1.43 5.82 -8.46
N LYS A 90 -1.00 5.21 -9.57
CA LYS A 90 -1.86 4.32 -10.36
C LYS A 90 -1.41 2.87 -10.20
N ILE A 91 -2.34 1.95 -10.01
CA ILE A 91 -2.06 0.52 -9.82
C ILE A 91 -2.84 -0.34 -10.82
N LYS A 92 -2.45 -1.62 -10.89
CA LYS A 92 -3.13 -2.67 -11.66
C LYS A 92 -3.94 -3.57 -10.71
N CYS A 93 -5.12 -3.97 -11.15
CA CYS A 93 -5.89 -5.06 -10.55
C CYS A 93 -6.35 -6.01 -11.66
N LYS A 94 -6.09 -7.32 -11.54
CA LYS A 94 -6.56 -8.31 -12.52
C LYS A 94 -8.01 -8.72 -12.27
N ARG A 95 -8.49 -8.60 -11.04
CA ARG A 95 -9.84 -8.97 -10.62
C ARG A 95 -10.45 -7.93 -9.68
N ALA A 96 -11.77 -8.02 -9.52
CA ALA A 96 -12.48 -7.29 -8.49
C ALA A 96 -11.94 -7.68 -7.11
N GLY A 97 -11.88 -6.73 -6.19
CA GLY A 97 -11.39 -6.98 -4.85
C GLY A 97 -11.10 -5.70 -4.08
N GLU A 98 -10.43 -5.85 -2.95
CA GLU A 98 -10.12 -4.75 -2.05
C GLU A 98 -8.68 -4.26 -2.25
N ILE A 99 -8.52 -2.96 -2.48
CA ILE A 99 -7.25 -2.29 -2.20
C ILE A 99 -7.10 -2.22 -0.69
N LYS A 100 -5.94 -2.64 -0.16
CA LYS A 100 -5.65 -2.59 1.28
C LYS A 100 -4.46 -1.70 1.53
N VAL A 101 -4.59 -0.79 2.50
CA VAL A 101 -3.52 0.15 2.87
C VAL A 101 -3.22 -0.01 4.35
N TYR A 102 -1.94 -0.10 4.68
CA TYR A 102 -1.45 -0.29 6.03
C TYR A 102 -0.45 0.81 6.37
N LEU A 103 -0.62 1.45 7.52
CA LEU A 103 0.41 2.25 8.16
C LEU A 103 0.99 1.45 9.32
N ILE A 104 2.30 1.21 9.30
CA ILE A 104 3.00 0.35 10.24
C ILE A 104 4.05 1.19 10.97
N ASP A 105 4.10 1.08 12.30
CA ASP A 105 5.12 1.78 13.10
C ASP A 105 6.49 1.11 13.00
N LYS A 106 7.50 1.78 13.57
CA LYS A 106 8.89 1.30 13.63
C LYS A 106 9.07 -0.05 14.34
N SER A 107 8.10 -0.48 15.15
CA SER A 107 8.13 -1.79 15.84
C SER A 107 7.46 -2.90 15.01
N GLY A 108 6.93 -2.57 13.83
CA GLY A 108 6.22 -3.52 12.96
C GLY A 108 4.73 -3.66 13.29
N ARG A 109 4.19 -2.87 14.23
CA ARG A 109 2.77 -2.91 14.58
C ARG A 109 1.96 -2.07 13.59
N THR A 110 0.83 -2.61 13.14
CA THR A 110 -0.13 -1.87 12.30
C THR A 110 -0.80 -0.79 13.14
N LEU A 111 -0.57 0.47 12.79
CA LEU A 111 -1.20 1.65 13.39
C LEU A 111 -2.58 1.94 12.79
N SER A 112 -2.73 1.68 11.48
CA SER A 112 -3.96 1.90 10.76
C SER A 112 -4.06 0.98 9.57
N GLN A 113 -5.30 0.56 9.26
CA GLN A 113 -5.61 -0.23 8.09
C GLN A 113 -6.87 0.32 7.42
N LYS A 114 -6.84 0.44 6.10
CA LYS A 114 -8.02 0.75 5.29
C LYS A 114 -8.19 -0.18 4.12
N ARG A 115 -9.44 -0.27 3.68
CA ARG A 115 -9.87 -1.10 2.57
C ARG A 115 -10.78 -0.27 1.67
N GLN A 116 -10.59 -0.40 0.37
CA GLN A 116 -11.45 0.21 -0.64
C GLN A 116 -11.83 -0.87 -1.65
N MET A 117 -13.13 -1.15 -1.76
CA MET A 117 -13.63 -2.11 -2.75
C MET A 117 -13.50 -1.51 -4.16
N ILE A 118 -13.06 -2.35 -5.08
CA ILE A 118 -12.98 -2.11 -6.51
C ILE A 118 -13.72 -3.24 -7.21
N ASN A 119 -14.76 -2.89 -7.94
CA ASN A 119 -15.46 -3.79 -8.83
C ASN A 119 -14.73 -3.75 -10.17
N ALA A 120 -14.32 -4.89 -10.72
CA ALA A 120 -13.65 -4.92 -12.01
C ALA A 120 -14.60 -4.47 -13.12
N ALA A 121 -14.12 -3.60 -14.02
CA ALA A 121 -14.67 -3.49 -15.36
C ALA A 121 -14.18 -4.66 -16.24
N SER A 122 -14.92 -4.96 -17.31
CA SER A 122 -14.64 -6.06 -18.24
C SER A 122 -13.17 -6.08 -18.69
N GLN A 123 -12.57 -7.27 -18.77
CA GLN A 123 -11.15 -7.50 -19.07
C GLN A 123 -10.77 -7.28 -20.55
N ASP A 124 -11.66 -6.77 -21.39
CA ASP A 124 -11.52 -6.84 -22.86
C ASP A 124 -10.40 -5.96 -23.46
N ASN A 125 -9.70 -5.16 -22.67
CA ASN A 125 -8.61 -4.30 -23.16
C ASN A 125 -7.27 -4.58 -22.48
N LEU A 126 -6.81 -5.84 -22.54
CA LEU A 126 -5.38 -6.17 -22.39
C LEU A 126 -4.66 -5.96 -23.73
N HIS A 127 -4.52 -4.71 -24.18
CA HIS A 127 -3.72 -4.46 -25.38
C HIS A 127 -2.24 -4.80 -25.12
N SER A 128 -1.71 -5.68 -25.97
CA SER A 128 -0.29 -5.98 -26.07
C SER A 128 0.48 -4.69 -26.37
N ALA A 129 1.30 -4.22 -25.44
CA ALA A 129 2.27 -3.16 -25.72
C ALA A 129 3.65 -3.73 -26.10
N THR A 130 4.32 -3.04 -27.00
CA THR A 130 5.65 -3.36 -27.51
C THR A 130 6.75 -3.35 -26.45
N SER A 131 7.91 -3.92 -26.80
CA SER A 131 9.09 -4.05 -25.95
C SER A 131 9.65 -2.71 -25.46
N PHE A 132 10.16 -2.70 -24.23
CA PHE A 132 10.79 -1.57 -23.58
C PHE A 132 12.28 -1.40 -23.94
N ASN A 133 12.73 -0.17 -24.19
CA ASN A 133 14.14 0.23 -24.19
C ASN A 133 14.38 1.32 -23.13
N LYS A 134 15.36 1.14 -22.24
CA LYS A 134 15.71 2.08 -21.15
C LYS A 134 16.05 3.48 -21.65
N ARG A 135 16.53 3.60 -22.89
CA ARG A 135 16.84 4.88 -23.54
C ARG A 135 15.59 5.70 -23.90
N ASP A 136 14.42 5.06 -23.97
CA ASP A 136 13.16 5.71 -24.37
C ASP A 136 12.33 6.22 -23.18
N ILE A 137 12.79 6.00 -21.94
CA ILE A 137 12.10 6.54 -20.77
C ILE A 137 12.19 8.05 -20.75
N LYS A 138 11.03 8.70 -20.71
CA LYS A 138 10.92 10.13 -20.47
C LYS A 138 10.31 10.37 -19.10
N VAL A 139 11.10 10.96 -18.20
CA VAL A 139 10.61 11.38 -16.87
C VAL A 139 10.18 12.84 -16.95
N ARG A 140 8.88 13.09 -16.73
CA ARG A 140 8.35 14.44 -16.57
C ARG A 140 8.13 14.71 -15.09
N LYS A 141 8.88 15.65 -14.54
CA LYS A 141 8.71 16.14 -13.17
C LYS A 141 8.19 17.57 -13.18
N LYS A 142 7.21 17.86 -12.33
CA LYS A 142 6.76 19.22 -12.04
C LYS A 142 6.69 19.36 -10.53
N ILE A 143 7.48 20.27 -9.98
CA ILE A 143 7.42 20.65 -8.57
C ILE A 143 6.97 22.10 -8.53
N SER A 144 5.86 22.35 -7.86
CA SER A 144 5.27 23.67 -7.76
C SER A 144 4.24 23.68 -6.64
N ASN A 145 4.12 24.78 -5.91
CA ASN A 145 3.12 24.98 -4.87
C ASN A 145 3.12 23.84 -3.83
N GLY A 146 4.32 23.41 -3.42
CA GLY A 146 4.47 22.34 -2.45
C GLY A 146 4.03 20.97 -2.95
N ALA A 147 3.83 20.74 -4.25
CA ALA A 147 3.47 19.43 -4.79
C ALA A 147 4.49 18.99 -5.83
N ALA A 148 4.96 17.74 -5.72
CA ALA A 148 5.78 17.09 -6.72
C ALA A 148 4.92 16.07 -7.50
N LYS A 149 4.78 16.31 -8.80
CA LYS A 149 4.15 15.40 -9.76
C LYS A 149 5.24 14.77 -10.60
N VAL A 150 5.31 13.45 -10.60
CA VAL A 150 6.32 12.69 -11.34
C VAL A 150 5.60 11.70 -12.24
N LEU A 151 5.85 11.81 -13.54
CA LEU A 151 5.31 10.91 -14.56
C LEU A 151 6.46 10.23 -15.30
N PHE A 152 6.47 8.92 -15.28
CA PHE A 152 7.39 8.10 -16.05
C PHE A 152 6.69 7.63 -17.32
N LYS A 153 7.16 8.10 -18.48
CA LYS A 153 6.65 7.65 -19.78
C LYS A 153 7.56 6.60 -20.38
N GLY A 154 6.95 5.66 -21.10
CA GLY A 154 7.68 4.59 -21.78
C GLY A 154 8.05 3.42 -20.88
N ILE A 155 7.55 3.35 -19.64
CA ILE A 155 7.68 2.17 -18.79
C ILE A 155 6.44 1.29 -18.98
N LYS A 156 6.66 0.05 -19.41
CA LYS A 156 5.66 -1.02 -19.42
C LYS A 156 6.03 -2.03 -18.34
N ASN A 157 5.37 -1.94 -17.19
CA ASN A 157 5.67 -2.80 -16.05
C ASN A 157 5.20 -4.24 -16.35
N SER A 158 6.10 -5.20 -16.22
CA SER A 158 5.83 -6.64 -16.25
C SER A 158 6.51 -7.31 -15.06
N PRO A 159 6.18 -8.57 -14.72
CA PRO A 159 6.82 -9.29 -13.61
C PRO A 159 8.35 -9.26 -13.66
N ASP A 160 8.92 -9.38 -14.86
CA ASP A 160 10.38 -9.43 -15.05
C ASP A 160 11.01 -8.04 -15.19
N ARG A 161 10.23 -7.03 -15.56
CA ARG A 161 10.73 -5.68 -15.84
C ARG A 161 9.79 -4.59 -15.40
N TYR A 162 10.14 -3.87 -14.35
CA TYR A 162 9.32 -2.79 -13.82
C TYR A 162 10.19 -1.71 -13.15
N MET A 163 9.56 -0.59 -12.82
CA MET A 163 10.19 0.43 -11.98
C MET A 163 10.30 -0.09 -10.55
N ASP A 164 11.51 -0.39 -10.07
CA ASP A 164 11.75 -0.99 -8.76
C ASP A 164 11.62 0.03 -7.62
N SER A 165 12.08 1.26 -7.85
CA SER A 165 11.94 2.31 -6.85
C SER A 165 11.89 3.72 -7.42
N VAL A 166 11.26 4.60 -6.65
CA VAL A 166 11.29 6.06 -6.83
C VAL A 166 11.57 6.70 -5.49
N SER A 167 12.61 7.52 -5.46
CA SER A 167 13.03 8.27 -4.30
C SER A 167 12.90 9.76 -4.57
N LEU A 168 12.28 10.47 -3.64
CA LEU A 168 12.26 11.91 -3.59
C LEU A 168 13.24 12.38 -2.52
N VAL A 169 14.34 12.98 -2.97
CA VAL A 169 15.41 13.49 -2.11
C VAL A 169 15.18 14.99 -1.91
N THR A 170 15.03 15.40 -0.65
CA THR A 170 14.80 16.80 -0.27
C THR A 170 15.88 17.26 0.70
N SER A 171 15.90 18.55 1.05
CA SER A 171 16.78 19.07 2.11
C SER A 171 16.44 18.53 3.50
N LYS A 172 15.27 17.92 3.70
CA LYS A 172 14.81 17.37 4.99
C LYS A 172 15.09 15.87 5.13
N GLY A 173 15.45 15.18 4.05
CA GLY A 173 15.65 13.73 4.03
C GLY A 173 15.09 13.11 2.76
N THR A 174 14.79 11.80 2.80
CA THR A 174 14.26 11.06 1.65
C THR A 174 12.85 10.55 1.91
N LEU A 175 12.06 10.49 0.84
CA LEU A 175 10.86 9.68 0.75
C LEU A 175 11.12 8.63 -0.32
N ASP A 176 11.15 7.36 0.09
CA ASP A 176 11.49 6.24 -0.77
C ASP A 176 10.27 5.37 -0.99
N LEU A 177 9.97 5.05 -2.25
CA LEU A 177 8.91 4.13 -2.63
C LEU A 177 9.58 2.93 -3.30
N LYS A 178 9.56 1.79 -2.62
CA LYS A 178 9.85 0.50 -3.25
C LYS A 178 8.58 -0.03 -3.89
N THR A 179 8.60 -0.18 -5.20
CA THR A 179 7.43 -0.52 -6.01
C THR A 179 7.54 -1.95 -6.52
N THR A 180 6.44 -2.46 -7.08
CA THR A 180 6.41 -3.74 -7.79
C THR A 180 5.79 -3.56 -9.18
N TYR A 181 5.77 -4.62 -9.98
CA TYR A 181 5.12 -4.61 -11.30
C TYR A 181 3.61 -4.34 -11.27
N TRP A 182 3.00 -4.33 -10.07
CA TRP A 182 1.59 -3.96 -9.85
C TRP A 182 1.33 -2.46 -9.88
N ILE A 183 2.36 -1.63 -9.94
CA ILE A 183 2.21 -0.23 -10.36
C ILE A 183 1.78 -0.20 -11.84
N SER A 184 0.88 0.70 -12.18
CA SER A 184 0.39 0.94 -13.54
C SER A 184 1.54 1.10 -14.54
N ASP A 185 1.30 0.70 -15.78
CA ASP A 185 2.13 1.16 -16.89
C ASP A 185 2.07 2.68 -16.94
N TYR A 186 3.16 3.31 -17.36
CA TYR A 186 3.35 4.76 -17.22
C TYR A 186 3.19 5.25 -15.76
N PRO A 187 4.05 4.79 -14.83
CA PRO A 187 3.95 5.13 -13.42
C PRO A 187 3.80 6.63 -13.20
N PHE A 188 2.84 6.99 -12.36
CA PHE A 188 2.53 8.37 -12.01
C PHE A 188 2.46 8.48 -10.49
N PHE A 189 3.20 9.44 -9.95
CA PHE A 189 3.25 9.72 -8.53
C PHE A 189 2.96 11.19 -8.26
N VAL A 190 2.13 11.45 -7.26
CA VAL A 190 1.93 12.80 -6.72
C VAL A 190 2.23 12.78 -5.23
N PHE A 191 3.16 13.62 -4.84
CA PHE A 191 3.50 13.92 -3.46
C PHE A 191 3.09 15.37 -3.16
N LYS A 192 2.64 15.64 -1.94
CA LYS A 192 2.37 17.00 -1.44
C LYS A 192 3.30 17.33 -0.29
N GLN A 193 3.38 18.62 0.02
CA GLN A 193 4.29 19.25 1.00
C GLN A 193 5.78 19.00 0.68
N ILE A 194 6.12 19.07 -0.61
CA ILE A 194 7.46 18.85 -1.12
C ILE A 194 8.17 20.19 -1.39
N PRO A 195 9.39 20.40 -0.88
CA PRO A 195 10.20 21.58 -1.20
C PRO A 195 10.51 21.69 -2.71
N ASP A 196 10.54 22.90 -3.25
CA ASP A 196 10.71 23.12 -4.70
C ASP A 196 12.07 22.63 -5.25
N ASN A 197 13.11 22.59 -4.42
CA ASN A 197 14.45 22.12 -4.79
C ASN A 197 14.64 20.59 -4.71
N SER A 198 13.56 19.81 -4.57
CA SER A 198 13.65 18.36 -4.41
C SER A 198 14.10 17.66 -5.71
N LYS A 199 14.86 16.58 -5.56
CA LYS A 199 15.35 15.73 -6.65
C LYS A 199 14.58 14.41 -6.68
N VAL A 200 14.23 13.95 -7.87
CA VAL A 200 13.68 12.61 -8.10
C VAL A 200 14.80 11.70 -8.57
N VAL A 201 14.97 10.58 -7.89
CA VAL A 201 15.86 9.46 -8.25
C VAL A 201 14.98 8.23 -8.45
N TYR A 202 15.33 7.35 -9.39
CA TYR A 202 14.55 6.15 -9.65
C TYR A 202 15.45 5.03 -10.17
N THR A 203 14.98 3.81 -9.97
CA THR A 203 15.64 2.59 -10.49
C THR A 203 14.62 1.72 -11.20
N LEU A 204 15.11 0.87 -12.09
CA LEU A 204 14.32 -0.10 -12.83
C LEU A 204 14.93 -1.47 -12.58
N THR A 205 14.12 -2.52 -12.53
CA THR A 205 14.64 -3.88 -12.63
C THR A 205 15.24 -4.08 -14.04
N GLU A 206 16.32 -4.84 -14.11
CA GLU A 206 17.03 -5.15 -15.36
C GLU A 206 16.30 -6.21 -16.19
#